data_AF-A0A117LW06-F1
#
_entry.id   AF-A0A117LW06-F1
#
_cell.length_a   1.000
_cell.length_b   1.000
_cell.length_c   1.000
_cell.angle_alpha   90.00
_cell.angle_beta   90.00
_cell.angle_gamma   90.00
#
_symmetry.space_group_name_H-M   'P 1'
#
loop_
_entity.id
_entity.type
_entity.pdbx_description
1 polymer ?
#
loop_
_entity_poly.entity_id
_entity_poly.type
_entity_poly.pdbx_seq_one_letter_code
_entity_poly.pdbx_strand_id
1 'polypeptide(L)'
;MRLFGGEQVQGMLNRFNFDENMPIEANLIGRLVEQSQTRVEGANFDVRKHLLEYDDVLNDQRQRIYAQRDAIFKKSDLREDVIEMLRTEIGPRVQNAMEDPEGPWKLLAYLEEIQPTIDTPWASYPSFPFRMALAQLGTPADEEELAEKLLELAEDALSAEDAHMLESVHALLDKTEQSLKAQLAERNDILDAYLDSFDPQDRHDLQNELSSVLGMPLRLSTTQQRALLEEPWGQKPWLQDALRTNLTTLYVRRLLLTLERRFNESWPLKAADLASQPWKEIRTQVLAQIQSTMERRKQRLLGSEGEIARDLEANQEHLTAALNDQDERLRLLQLTTQGMRITFDPKSHRKQLTTAPRLTYVYAMAQKLEALPAQQVTEQVLAHLEEAQAVFQTIFGHAEWEHLRNQEVTLKKLAVNSKDILAETVGKERFERLESLSLDEIPAEDQAPLIQALGKIAQNRIYRQLLLATITQSWVEYLTRMEALRVSISMESYAQRDPLVQYKSQASTMFTELLSEVRQTVISKMYRYRPSLPAEYTTGLRSAARAQPELALVGAGGSRVNNPPAKSKKKRKRH
;
A
#
# COMPACT_ATOMS: atom_id res chain seq x y z
N MET A 1 39.38 6.16 -43.47
CA MET A 1 38.75 6.72 -44.68
C MET A 1 37.25 6.38 -44.84
N ARG A 2 36.79 5.16 -44.55
CA ARG A 2 35.37 4.77 -44.71
C ARG A 2 34.33 5.69 -44.03
N LEU A 3 34.64 6.29 -42.88
CA LEU A 3 33.69 7.09 -42.11
C LEU A 3 33.61 8.58 -42.52
N PHE A 4 34.68 9.19 -43.05
CA PHE A 4 34.73 10.66 -43.24
C PHE A 4 35.60 11.15 -44.42
N GLY A 5 35.53 10.50 -45.60
CA GLY A 5 36.21 11.00 -46.81
C GLY A 5 36.60 9.95 -47.87
N GLY A 6 36.22 8.68 -47.66
CA GLY A 6 36.63 7.56 -48.52
C GLY A 6 36.21 7.71 -49.97
N GLU A 7 34.97 8.13 -50.26
CA GLU A 7 34.50 8.28 -51.64
C GLU A 7 35.22 9.38 -52.42
N GLN A 8 35.48 10.53 -51.78
CA GLN A 8 36.15 11.66 -52.46
C GLN A 8 37.62 11.35 -52.75
N VAL A 9 38.32 10.71 -51.80
CA VAL A 9 39.73 10.32 -51.99
C VAL A 9 39.84 9.14 -52.97
N GLN A 10 38.92 8.18 -52.93
CA GLN A 10 38.90 7.05 -53.85
C GLN A 10 38.52 7.49 -55.27
N GLY A 11 37.58 8.43 -55.42
CA GLY A 11 37.28 9.07 -56.70
C GLY A 11 38.45 9.87 -57.27
N MET A 12 39.27 10.49 -56.42
CA MET A 12 40.49 11.19 -56.83
C MET A 12 41.60 10.20 -57.23
N LEU A 13 41.85 9.15 -56.45
CA LEU A 13 42.85 8.10 -56.74
C LEU A 13 42.55 7.38 -58.06
N ASN A 14 41.28 7.04 -58.31
CA ASN A 14 40.84 6.41 -59.55
C ASN A 14 40.97 7.34 -60.77
N ARG A 15 40.79 8.65 -60.58
CA ARG A 15 40.88 9.65 -61.66
C ARG A 15 42.33 9.96 -62.06
N PHE A 16 43.27 9.82 -61.12
CA PHE A 16 44.70 10.03 -61.36
C PHE A 16 45.48 8.74 -61.63
N ASN A 17 44.82 7.58 -61.66
CA ASN A 17 45.36 6.28 -62.07
C ASN A 17 46.65 5.88 -61.30
N PHE A 18 46.68 6.14 -59.99
CA PHE A 18 47.80 5.76 -59.13
C PHE A 18 47.95 4.22 -59.07
N ASP A 19 49.18 3.73 -59.19
CA ASP A 19 49.49 2.29 -59.07
C ASP A 19 49.27 1.82 -57.62
N GLU A 20 48.51 0.74 -57.43
CA GLU A 20 48.14 0.19 -56.12
C GLU A 20 49.35 -0.26 -55.28
N ASN A 21 50.50 -0.51 -55.93
CA ASN A 21 51.72 -0.99 -55.27
C ASN A 21 52.73 0.12 -54.95
N MET A 22 52.46 1.39 -55.30
CA MET A 22 53.39 2.51 -55.06
C MET A 22 52.99 3.34 -53.84
N PRO A 23 53.92 3.63 -52.89
CA PRO A 23 53.65 4.54 -51.78
C PRO A 23 53.22 5.92 -52.26
N ILE A 24 52.09 6.41 -51.76
CA ILE A 24 51.51 7.70 -52.18
C ILE A 24 52.06 8.81 -51.27
N GLU A 25 53.01 9.60 -51.78
CA GLU A 25 53.62 10.74 -51.08
C GLU A 25 53.05 12.09 -51.54
N ALA A 26 51.72 12.23 -51.52
CA ALA A 26 51.06 13.49 -51.87
C ALA A 26 50.70 14.30 -50.62
N ASN A 27 51.32 15.48 -50.45
CA ASN A 27 51.05 16.41 -49.34
C ASN A 27 49.56 16.82 -49.19
N LEU A 28 48.76 16.70 -50.26
CA LEU A 28 47.32 16.95 -50.24
C LEU A 28 46.53 15.78 -49.63
N ILE A 29 46.94 14.53 -49.94
CA ILE A 29 46.31 13.32 -49.40
C ILE A 29 46.69 13.15 -47.93
N GLY A 30 47.94 13.44 -47.55
CA GLY A 30 48.37 13.48 -46.15
C GLY A 30 47.50 14.43 -45.29
N ARG A 31 47.27 15.66 -45.76
CA ARG A 31 46.38 16.64 -45.09
C ARG A 31 44.92 16.17 -45.01
N LEU A 32 44.40 15.49 -46.02
CA LEU A 32 43.04 14.94 -46.01
C LEU A 32 42.89 13.76 -45.05
N VAL A 33 43.92 12.92 -44.93
CA VAL A 33 43.98 11.83 -43.93
C VAL A 33 44.03 12.43 -42.53
N GLU A 34 44.91 13.40 -42.29
CA GLU A 34 45.03 14.11 -41.01
C GLU A 34 43.71 14.79 -40.62
N GLN A 35 43.07 15.53 -41.55
CA GLN A 35 41.77 16.15 -41.31
C GLN A 35 40.67 15.13 -41.02
N SER A 36 40.68 13.99 -41.71
CA SER A 36 39.74 12.89 -41.45
C SER A 36 39.98 12.27 -40.07
N GLN A 37 41.25 12.14 -39.66
CA GLN A 37 41.63 11.69 -38.34
C GLN A 37 41.17 12.68 -37.25
N THR A 38 41.43 13.99 -37.42
CA THR A 38 40.96 15.03 -36.47
C THR A 38 39.44 15.02 -36.33
N ARG A 39 38.68 14.79 -37.41
CA ARG A 39 37.21 14.66 -37.33
C ARG A 39 36.76 13.40 -36.59
N VAL A 40 37.42 12.26 -36.80
CA VAL A 40 37.13 11.02 -36.07
C VAL A 40 37.48 11.19 -34.59
N GLU A 41 38.62 11.80 -34.29
CA GLU A 41 39.04 12.14 -32.92
C GLU A 41 38.06 13.11 -32.27
N GLY A 42 37.59 14.14 -32.99
CA GLY A 42 36.54 15.06 -32.55
C GLY A 42 35.21 14.36 -32.26
N ALA A 43 34.73 13.50 -33.18
CA ALA A 43 33.50 12.74 -32.97
C ALA A 43 33.62 11.76 -31.78
N ASN A 44 34.76 11.09 -31.63
CA ASN A 44 35.03 10.23 -30.48
C ASN A 44 35.12 11.05 -29.17
N PHE A 45 35.68 12.26 -29.23
CA PHE A 45 35.76 13.18 -28.09
C PHE A 45 34.36 13.65 -27.67
N ASP A 46 33.51 14.06 -28.61
CA ASP A 46 32.14 14.51 -28.34
C ASP A 46 31.29 13.38 -27.75
N VAL A 47 31.40 12.15 -28.27
CA VAL A 47 30.71 10.97 -27.70
C VAL A 47 31.17 10.71 -26.26
N ARG A 48 32.48 10.78 -25.99
CA ARG A 48 33.01 10.62 -24.63
C ARG A 48 32.57 11.74 -23.70
N LYS A 49 32.56 12.98 -24.19
CA LYS A 49 32.14 14.16 -23.43
C LYS A 49 30.68 14.01 -23.02
N HIS A 50 29.79 13.64 -23.95
CA HIS A 50 28.39 13.41 -23.63
C HIS A 50 28.21 12.26 -22.63
N LEU A 51 28.90 11.13 -22.82
CA LEU A 51 28.86 10.02 -21.86
C LEU A 51 29.33 10.45 -20.45
N LEU A 52 30.40 11.26 -20.38
CA LEU A 52 30.92 11.80 -19.14
C LEU A 52 29.91 12.75 -18.47
N GLU A 53 29.24 13.61 -19.23
CA GLU A 53 28.22 14.54 -18.70
C GLU A 53 27.03 13.81 -18.06
N TYR A 54 26.65 12.62 -18.56
CA TYR A 54 25.65 11.75 -17.93
C TYR A 54 26.20 11.09 -16.65
N ASP A 55 27.45 10.61 -16.69
CA ASP A 55 28.10 9.97 -15.53
C ASP A 55 28.36 10.96 -14.40
N ASP A 56 28.67 12.23 -14.70
CA ASP A 56 28.90 13.29 -13.72
C ASP A 56 27.68 13.47 -12.78
N VAL A 57 26.47 13.44 -13.35
CA VAL A 57 25.21 13.53 -12.57
C VAL A 57 25.10 12.36 -11.59
N LEU A 58 25.35 11.14 -12.08
CA LEU A 58 25.31 9.92 -11.26
C LEU A 58 26.43 9.91 -10.22
N ASN A 59 27.61 10.43 -10.55
CA ASN A 59 28.75 10.51 -9.67
C ASN A 59 28.47 11.48 -8.50
N ASP A 60 27.91 12.66 -8.78
CA ASP A 60 27.49 13.62 -7.74
C ASP A 60 26.47 13.01 -6.77
N GLN A 61 25.46 12.31 -7.31
CA GLN A 61 24.44 11.63 -6.53
C GLN A 61 25.03 10.47 -5.71
N ARG A 62 25.94 9.68 -6.31
CA ARG A 62 26.65 8.59 -5.64
C ARG A 62 27.48 9.11 -4.48
N GLN A 63 28.21 10.22 -4.67
CA GLN A 63 29.00 10.84 -3.60
C GLN A 63 28.10 11.23 -2.42
N ARG A 64 26.93 11.83 -2.68
CA ARG A 64 25.96 12.17 -1.63
C ARG A 64 25.47 10.93 -0.87
N ILE A 65 25.06 9.89 -1.59
CA ILE A 65 24.55 8.65 -0.98
C ILE A 65 25.64 7.94 -0.18
N TYR A 66 26.87 7.87 -0.70
CA TYR A 66 27.97 7.21 0.00
C TYR A 66 28.46 8.01 1.20
N ALA A 67 28.47 9.34 1.11
CA ALA A 67 28.74 10.19 2.27
C ALA A 67 27.71 9.97 3.39
N GLN A 68 26.42 9.88 3.04
CA GLN A 68 25.37 9.57 4.02
C GLN A 68 25.54 8.17 4.62
N ARG A 69 25.83 7.15 3.81
CA ARG A 69 26.08 5.78 4.30
C ARG A 69 27.30 5.73 5.23
N ASP A 70 28.39 6.38 4.86
CA ASP A 70 29.59 6.46 5.69
C ASP A 70 29.32 7.18 7.02
N ALA A 71 28.52 8.25 7.00
CA ALA A 71 28.09 8.92 8.22
C ALA A 71 27.28 7.97 9.12
N ILE A 72 26.35 7.19 8.56
CA ILE A 72 25.54 6.21 9.30
C ILE A 72 26.43 5.12 9.93
N PHE A 73 27.47 4.66 9.22
CA PHE A 73 28.43 3.69 9.75
C PHE A 73 29.26 4.24 10.90
N LYS A 74 29.70 5.51 10.81
CA LYS A 74 30.67 6.10 11.74
C LYS A 74 30.04 6.79 12.95
N LYS A 75 28.83 7.36 12.80
CA LYS A 75 28.14 8.06 13.89
C LYS A 75 27.83 7.08 15.03
N SER A 76 28.12 7.52 16.25
CA SER A 76 27.83 6.76 17.47
C SER A 76 26.34 6.65 17.74
N ASP A 77 25.58 7.71 17.47
CA ASP A 77 24.14 7.80 17.68
C ASP A 77 23.43 8.34 16.43
N LEU A 78 22.36 7.66 16.02
CA LEU A 78 21.56 7.95 14.83
C LEU A 78 20.12 8.38 15.20
N ARG A 79 19.79 8.50 16.49
CA ARG A 79 18.42 8.84 16.90
C ARG A 79 17.96 10.17 16.34
N GLU A 80 18.79 11.22 16.43
CA GLU A 80 18.46 12.52 15.85
C GLU A 80 18.35 12.49 14.33
N ASP A 81 19.20 11.73 13.63
CA ASP A 81 19.07 11.56 12.18
C ASP A 81 17.70 10.97 11.80
N VAL A 82 17.19 10.04 12.59
CA VAL A 82 15.87 9.41 12.36
C VAL A 82 14.71 10.32 12.77
N ILE A 83 14.84 11.08 13.86
CA ILE A 83 13.85 12.07 14.29
C ILE A 83 13.73 13.19 13.24
N GLU A 84 14.83 13.68 12.69
CA GLU A 84 14.81 14.68 11.64
C GLU A 84 14.18 14.13 10.34
N MET A 85 14.42 12.86 10.00
CA MET A 85 13.70 12.19 8.90
C MET A 85 12.20 12.15 9.15
N LEU A 86 11.78 11.81 10.38
CA LEU A 86 10.38 11.78 10.79
C LEU A 86 9.73 13.15 10.64
N ARG A 87 10.36 14.21 11.17
CA ARG A 87 9.88 15.60 11.06
C ARG A 87 9.73 16.05 9.62
N THR A 88 10.74 15.75 8.79
CA THR A 88 10.76 16.09 7.37
C THR A 88 9.65 15.38 6.58
N GLU A 89 9.29 14.15 6.96
CA GLU A 89 8.26 13.38 6.26
C GLU A 89 6.84 13.71 6.74
N ILE A 90 6.63 13.83 8.05
CA ILE A 90 5.30 13.98 8.65
C ILE A 90 4.76 15.40 8.48
N GLY A 91 5.61 16.44 8.60
CA GLY A 91 5.17 17.84 8.52
C GLY A 91 4.39 18.16 7.23
N PRO A 92 5.00 18.01 6.03
CA PRO A 92 4.33 18.25 4.76
C PRO A 92 3.12 17.33 4.53
N ARG A 93 3.19 16.08 5.01
CA ARG A 93 2.10 15.12 4.89
C ARG A 93 0.85 15.55 5.66
N VAL A 94 1.03 16.03 6.90
CA VAL A 94 -0.07 16.57 7.70
C VAL A 94 -0.65 17.80 7.00
N GLN A 95 0.19 18.75 6.57
CA GLN A 95 -0.29 19.96 5.90
C GLN A 95 -1.15 19.62 4.66
N ASN A 96 -0.63 18.79 3.76
CA ASN A 96 -1.35 18.39 2.56
C ASN A 96 -2.65 17.63 2.89
N ALA A 97 -2.65 16.82 3.95
CA ALA A 97 -3.85 16.10 4.40
C ALA A 97 -4.90 17.03 5.00
N MET A 98 -4.51 18.14 5.64
CA MET A 98 -5.47 19.09 6.19
C MET A 98 -6.05 20.05 5.12
N GLU A 99 -5.43 20.14 3.94
CA GLU A 99 -5.91 20.92 2.80
C GLU A 99 -6.91 20.13 1.91
N ASP A 100 -6.84 18.79 1.91
CA ASP A 100 -7.73 17.90 1.15
C ASP A 100 -8.95 17.49 2.01
N PRO A 101 -10.21 17.63 1.54
CA PRO A 101 -11.38 17.11 2.23
C PRO A 101 -11.32 15.63 2.59
N GLU A 102 -10.65 14.79 1.80
CA GLU A 102 -10.45 13.37 2.12
C GLU A 102 -9.13 13.10 2.86
N GLY A 103 -8.34 14.14 3.13
CA GLY A 103 -7.00 13.98 3.69
C GLY A 103 -6.96 13.56 5.16
N PRO A 104 -7.82 14.05 6.08
CA PRO A 104 -7.73 13.73 7.51
C PRO A 104 -7.86 12.23 7.82
N TRP A 105 -8.81 11.53 7.21
CA TRP A 105 -8.96 10.09 7.43
C TRP A 105 -7.82 9.30 6.79
N LYS A 106 -7.31 9.72 5.62
CA LYS A 106 -6.13 9.10 4.98
C LYS A 106 -4.88 9.25 5.84
N LEU A 107 -4.70 10.42 6.47
CA LEU A 107 -3.62 10.68 7.40
C LEU A 107 -3.73 9.76 8.62
N LEU A 108 -4.90 9.68 9.25
CA LEU A 108 -5.10 8.81 10.41
C LEU A 108 -4.91 7.32 10.08
N ALA A 109 -5.42 6.87 8.94
CA ALA A 109 -5.19 5.51 8.44
C ALA A 109 -3.69 5.25 8.22
N TYR A 110 -2.97 6.20 7.62
CA TYR A 110 -1.52 6.11 7.46
C TYR A 110 -0.78 6.05 8.80
N LEU A 111 -1.17 6.89 9.77
CA LEU A 111 -0.54 6.92 11.09
C LEU A 111 -0.74 5.61 11.86
N GLU A 112 -1.96 5.06 11.82
CA GLU A 112 -2.26 3.75 12.39
C GLU A 112 -1.53 2.62 11.65
N GLU A 113 -1.35 2.77 10.34
CA GLU A 113 -0.61 1.82 9.53
C GLU A 113 0.88 1.79 9.90
N ILE A 114 1.54 2.96 10.03
CA ILE A 114 2.97 3.02 10.33
C ILE A 114 3.25 2.68 11.80
N GLN A 115 2.44 3.18 12.72
CA GLN A 115 2.56 2.92 14.15
C GLN A 115 1.24 2.34 14.66
N PRO A 116 1.04 1.02 14.49
CA PRO A 116 -0.07 0.34 15.13
C PRO A 116 0.15 0.32 16.64
N THR A 117 -0.94 0.09 17.38
CA THR A 117 -0.88 -0.08 18.82
C THR A 117 0.20 -1.09 19.20
N ILE A 118 1.02 -0.69 20.16
CA ILE A 118 2.07 -1.50 20.76
C ILE A 118 1.44 -2.12 22.00
N ASP A 119 1.39 -3.45 22.06
CA ASP A 119 0.99 -4.19 23.26
C ASP A 119 2.05 -5.25 23.47
N THR A 120 2.94 -4.99 24.43
CA THR A 120 4.01 -5.91 24.82
C THR A 120 3.98 -6.07 26.35
N PRO A 121 4.56 -7.15 26.89
CA PRO A 121 4.59 -7.36 28.35
C PRO A 121 5.26 -6.23 29.15
N TRP A 122 6.11 -5.45 28.48
CA TRP A 122 6.91 -4.40 29.13
C TRP A 122 6.35 -3.00 28.94
N ALA A 123 5.55 -2.78 27.90
CA ALA A 123 4.91 -1.49 27.64
C ALA A 123 3.76 -1.63 26.64
N SER A 124 2.72 -0.82 26.88
CA SER A 124 1.62 -0.57 25.95
C SER A 124 1.69 0.87 25.43
N TYR A 125 1.31 1.09 24.18
CA TYR A 125 1.22 2.43 23.60
C TYR A 125 0.24 2.49 22.43
N PRO A 126 -0.75 3.39 22.46
CA PRO A 126 -1.81 3.45 21.45
C PRO A 126 -1.29 3.87 20.06
N SER A 127 -1.99 3.49 19.00
CA SER A 127 -1.88 4.22 17.72
C SER A 127 -2.46 5.63 17.86
N PHE A 128 -2.16 6.53 16.92
CA PHE A 128 -2.65 7.91 17.03
C PHE A 128 -4.19 8.02 17.07
N PRO A 129 -4.97 7.30 16.23
CA PRO A 129 -6.43 7.25 16.38
C PRO A 129 -6.90 6.74 17.75
N PHE A 130 -6.26 5.72 18.32
CA PHE A 130 -6.59 5.24 19.66
C PHE A 130 -6.22 6.24 20.76
N ARG A 131 -5.13 7.01 20.61
CA ARG A 131 -4.80 8.11 21.53
C ARG A 131 -5.88 9.18 21.50
N MET A 132 -6.36 9.54 20.31
CA MET A 132 -7.46 10.50 20.17
C MET A 132 -8.74 9.96 20.81
N ALA A 133 -9.08 8.70 20.59
CA ALA A 133 -10.25 8.06 21.21
C ALA A 133 -10.13 7.99 22.74
N LEU A 134 -8.96 7.63 23.29
CA LEU A 134 -8.67 7.66 24.73
C LEU A 134 -8.90 9.05 25.33
N ALA A 135 -8.47 10.09 24.62
CA ALA A 135 -8.68 11.46 25.09
C ALA A 135 -10.16 11.84 25.20
N GLN A 136 -11.04 11.24 24.38
CA GLN A 136 -12.50 11.46 24.46
C GLN A 136 -13.14 10.79 25.68
N LEU A 137 -12.58 9.68 26.18
CA LEU A 137 -13.10 9.02 27.38
C LEU A 137 -12.91 9.87 28.65
N GLY A 138 -11.86 10.70 28.67
CA GLY A 138 -11.51 11.54 29.82
C GLY A 138 -11.24 10.72 31.08
N THR A 139 -11.81 11.17 32.20
CA THR A 139 -11.72 10.51 33.52
C THR A 139 -13.12 10.11 33.98
N PRO A 140 -13.61 8.92 33.60
CA PRO A 140 -14.92 8.44 34.06
C PRO A 140 -14.92 8.23 35.59
N ALA A 141 -16.05 8.51 36.24
CA ALA A 141 -16.22 8.39 37.68
C ALA A 141 -16.41 6.94 38.13
N ASP A 142 -17.12 6.14 37.33
CA ASP A 142 -17.45 4.75 37.61
C ASP A 142 -17.49 3.88 36.34
N GLU A 143 -17.68 2.57 36.54
CA GLU A 143 -17.70 1.56 35.48
C GLU A 143 -18.88 1.76 34.50
N GLU A 144 -20.01 2.26 35.00
CA GLU A 144 -21.19 2.51 34.17
C GLU A 144 -20.95 3.68 33.22
N GLU A 145 -20.40 4.80 33.72
CA GLU A 145 -20.02 5.96 32.91
C GLU A 145 -18.95 5.60 31.87
N LEU A 146 -17.97 4.77 32.25
CA LEU A 146 -16.94 4.29 31.31
C LEU A 146 -17.55 3.42 30.21
N ALA A 147 -18.44 2.48 30.56
CA ALA A 147 -19.10 1.62 29.59
C ALA A 147 -20.01 2.43 28.63
N GLU A 148 -20.75 3.41 29.16
CA GLU A 148 -21.57 4.32 28.36
C GLU A 148 -20.72 5.10 27.36
N LYS A 149 -19.63 5.73 27.82
CA LYS A 149 -18.70 6.46 26.93
C LYS A 149 -18.04 5.58 25.87
N LEU A 150 -17.70 4.33 26.20
CA LEU A 150 -17.16 3.37 25.23
C LEU A 150 -18.19 3.01 24.15
N LEU A 151 -19.46 2.86 24.53
CA LEU A 151 -20.57 2.60 23.60
C LEU A 151 -20.88 3.83 22.74
N GLU A 152 -20.91 5.03 23.32
CA GLU A 152 -21.07 6.29 22.58
C GLU A 152 -19.96 6.47 21.54
N LEU A 153 -18.69 6.27 21.92
CA LEU A 153 -17.58 6.33 20.98
C LEU A 153 -17.69 5.29 19.87
N ALA A 154 -18.13 4.07 20.20
CA ALA A 154 -18.35 3.03 19.19
C ALA A 154 -19.52 3.38 18.24
N GLU A 155 -20.56 4.05 18.73
CA GLU A 155 -21.66 4.56 17.91
C GLU A 155 -21.22 5.69 16.98
N ASP A 156 -20.46 6.65 17.50
CA ASP A 156 -19.86 7.74 16.71
C ASP A 156 -18.95 7.17 15.61
N ALA A 157 -18.09 6.21 15.97
CA ALA A 157 -17.19 5.53 15.04
C ALA A 157 -17.94 4.82 13.92
N LEU A 158 -18.96 4.04 14.28
CA LEU A 158 -19.77 3.32 13.31
C LEU A 158 -20.53 4.29 12.39
N SER A 159 -21.12 5.35 12.95
CA SER A 159 -21.87 6.35 12.19
C SER A 159 -20.99 7.13 11.23
N ALA A 160 -19.78 7.50 11.64
CA ALA A 160 -18.80 8.18 10.79
C ALA A 160 -18.29 7.27 9.65
N GLU A 161 -18.01 6.01 9.95
CA GLU A 161 -17.65 5.01 8.95
C GLU A 161 -18.77 4.82 7.93
N ASP A 162 -20.01 4.68 8.42
CA ASP A 162 -21.21 4.49 7.62
C ASP A 162 -21.46 5.68 6.68
N ALA A 163 -21.31 6.91 7.18
CA ALA A 163 -21.41 8.13 6.37
C ALA A 163 -20.35 8.17 5.26
N HIS A 164 -19.08 7.87 5.59
CA HIS A 164 -18.00 7.82 4.60
C HIS A 164 -18.25 6.75 3.54
N MET A 165 -18.71 5.55 3.95
CA MET A 165 -19.06 4.49 3.02
C MET A 165 -20.18 4.91 2.07
N LEU A 166 -21.24 5.55 2.57
CA LEU A 166 -22.36 6.02 1.76
C LEU A 166 -21.92 7.04 0.71
N GLU A 167 -21.07 8.00 1.07
CA GLU A 167 -20.53 8.99 0.12
C GLU A 167 -19.77 8.29 -1.01
N SER A 168 -18.88 7.34 -0.65
CA SER A 168 -18.13 6.56 -1.65
C SER A 168 -19.03 5.70 -2.54
N VAL A 169 -20.16 5.23 -2.02
CA VAL A 169 -21.18 4.48 -2.77
C VAL A 169 -21.91 5.39 -3.75
N HIS A 170 -22.28 6.60 -3.33
CA HIS A 170 -22.88 7.59 -4.22
C HIS A 170 -21.96 7.93 -5.40
N ALA A 171 -20.68 8.22 -5.12
CA ALA A 171 -19.68 8.46 -6.16
C ALA A 171 -19.52 7.27 -7.11
N LEU A 172 -19.53 6.04 -6.59
CA LEU A 172 -19.47 4.81 -7.40
C LEU A 172 -20.71 4.67 -8.29
N LEU A 173 -21.91 4.92 -7.76
CA LEU A 173 -23.16 4.88 -8.51
C LEU A 173 -23.17 5.92 -9.63
N ASP A 174 -22.73 7.15 -9.35
CA ASP A 174 -22.66 8.24 -10.34
C ASP A 174 -21.66 7.92 -11.46
N LYS A 175 -20.47 7.44 -11.10
CA LYS A 175 -19.48 7.01 -12.09
C LYS A 175 -20.00 5.85 -12.94
N THR A 176 -20.72 4.91 -12.33
CA THR A 176 -21.32 3.78 -13.04
C THR A 176 -22.40 4.26 -14.02
N GLU A 177 -23.24 5.20 -13.61
CA GLU A 177 -24.27 5.81 -14.47
C GLU A 177 -23.66 6.54 -15.66
N GLN A 178 -22.65 7.37 -15.42
CA GLN A 178 -21.95 8.11 -16.47
C GLN A 178 -21.29 7.15 -17.47
N SER A 179 -20.61 6.11 -16.98
CA SER A 179 -19.99 5.09 -17.82
C SER A 179 -21.01 4.32 -18.65
N LEU A 180 -22.15 3.96 -18.05
CA LEU A 180 -23.25 3.28 -18.74
C LEU A 180 -23.84 4.17 -19.84
N LYS A 181 -24.12 5.45 -19.55
CA LYS A 181 -24.63 6.41 -20.53
C LYS A 181 -23.67 6.60 -21.70
N ALA A 182 -22.37 6.76 -21.42
CA ALA A 182 -21.35 6.91 -22.45
C ALA A 182 -21.26 5.66 -23.34
N GLN A 183 -21.25 4.46 -22.75
CA GLN A 183 -21.24 3.21 -23.52
C GLN A 183 -22.51 3.00 -24.32
N LEU A 184 -23.67 3.40 -23.79
CA LEU A 184 -24.92 3.33 -24.55
C LEU A 184 -24.91 4.27 -25.75
N ALA A 185 -24.41 5.50 -25.59
CA ALA A 185 -24.27 6.43 -26.70
C ALA A 185 -23.34 5.88 -27.79
N GLU A 186 -22.12 5.47 -27.43
CA GLU A 186 -21.14 4.89 -28.36
C GLU A 186 -21.71 3.69 -29.12
N ARG A 187 -22.39 2.77 -28.43
CA ARG A 187 -22.94 1.56 -29.04
C ARG A 187 -24.17 1.85 -29.89
N ASN A 188 -24.94 2.89 -29.57
CA ASN A 188 -26.03 3.36 -30.42
C ASN A 188 -25.48 3.99 -31.71
N ASP A 189 -24.41 4.78 -31.64
CA ASP A 189 -23.78 5.37 -32.83
C ASP A 189 -23.22 4.27 -33.76
N ILE A 190 -22.62 3.22 -33.18
CA ILE A 190 -22.17 2.04 -33.92
C ILE A 190 -23.34 1.28 -34.54
N LEU A 191 -24.45 1.12 -33.81
CA LEU A 191 -25.66 0.50 -34.33
C LEU A 191 -26.20 1.31 -35.52
N ASP A 192 -26.20 2.64 -35.43
CA ASP A 192 -26.65 3.53 -36.49
C ASP A 192 -25.77 3.40 -37.74
N ALA A 193 -24.44 3.40 -37.56
CA ALA A 193 -23.50 3.17 -38.65
C ALA A 193 -23.67 1.79 -39.31
N TYR A 194 -23.92 0.75 -38.50
CA TYR A 194 -24.20 -0.59 -39.03
C TYR A 194 -25.46 -0.60 -39.88
N LEU A 195 -26.56 -0.02 -39.38
CA LEU A 195 -27.85 0.07 -40.08
C LEU A 195 -27.78 0.95 -41.34
N ASP A 196 -26.97 2.01 -41.35
CA ASP A 196 -26.72 2.85 -42.53
C ASP A 196 -26.01 2.08 -43.64
N SER A 197 -25.08 1.20 -43.27
CA SER A 197 -24.27 0.40 -44.21
C SER A 197 -24.90 -0.95 -44.59
N PHE A 198 -26.09 -1.26 -44.07
CA PHE A 198 -26.71 -2.57 -44.20
C PHE A 198 -27.37 -2.78 -45.58
N ASP A 199 -26.94 -3.80 -46.33
CA ASP A 199 -27.53 -4.19 -47.62
C ASP A 199 -28.28 -5.53 -47.50
N PRO A 200 -29.63 -5.55 -47.55
CA PRO A 200 -30.42 -6.77 -47.46
C PRO A 200 -30.12 -7.85 -48.52
N GLN A 201 -29.42 -7.51 -49.60
CA GLN A 201 -29.06 -8.47 -50.67
C GLN A 201 -27.80 -9.29 -50.35
N ASP A 202 -27.00 -8.85 -49.37
CA ASP A 202 -25.78 -9.55 -48.96
C ASP A 202 -26.08 -10.76 -48.09
N ARG A 203 -25.13 -11.71 -48.05
CA ARG A 203 -25.19 -12.86 -47.15
C ARG A 203 -24.75 -12.44 -45.75
N HIS A 204 -25.73 -12.21 -44.88
CA HIS A 204 -25.48 -11.85 -43.49
C HIS A 204 -25.49 -13.03 -42.53
N ASP A 205 -24.56 -13.02 -41.59
CA ASP A 205 -24.65 -13.74 -40.31
C ASP A 205 -25.01 -12.74 -39.21
N LEU A 206 -26.26 -12.26 -39.25
CA LEU A 206 -26.75 -11.14 -38.42
C LEU A 206 -26.43 -11.29 -36.94
N GLN A 207 -26.49 -12.51 -36.40
CA GLN A 207 -26.24 -12.73 -34.99
C GLN A 207 -24.76 -12.50 -34.65
N ASN A 208 -23.85 -13.07 -35.42
CA ASN A 208 -22.42 -12.91 -35.20
C ASN A 208 -21.94 -11.50 -35.56
N GLU A 209 -22.48 -10.91 -36.63
CA GLU A 209 -22.20 -9.52 -37.04
C GLU A 209 -22.61 -8.54 -35.95
N LEU A 210 -23.89 -8.52 -35.56
CA LEU A 210 -24.36 -7.61 -34.51
C LEU A 210 -23.69 -7.87 -33.17
N SER A 211 -23.41 -9.13 -32.82
CA SER A 211 -22.71 -9.43 -31.57
C SER A 211 -21.26 -8.93 -31.59
N SER A 212 -20.59 -9.02 -32.74
CA SER A 212 -19.21 -8.55 -32.92
C SER A 212 -19.15 -7.02 -32.93
N VAL A 213 -20.02 -6.38 -33.73
CA VAL A 213 -20.09 -4.93 -33.91
C VAL A 213 -20.48 -4.22 -32.61
N LEU A 214 -21.49 -4.74 -31.90
CA LEU A 214 -21.93 -4.18 -30.61
C LEU A 214 -21.07 -4.67 -29.44
N GLY A 215 -20.13 -5.59 -29.66
CA GLY A 215 -19.25 -6.13 -28.63
C GLY A 215 -19.98 -6.84 -27.49
N MET A 216 -21.16 -7.39 -27.74
CA MET A 216 -21.99 -8.07 -26.74
C MET A 216 -22.72 -9.27 -27.33
N PRO A 217 -22.91 -10.36 -26.56
CA PRO A 217 -23.64 -11.52 -27.06
C PRO A 217 -25.11 -11.17 -27.28
N LEU A 218 -25.54 -11.16 -28.54
CA LEU A 218 -26.93 -10.99 -28.94
C LEU A 218 -27.51 -12.35 -29.35
N ARG A 219 -28.74 -12.65 -28.92
CA ARG A 219 -29.49 -13.83 -29.38
C ARG A 219 -30.68 -13.35 -30.18
N LEU A 220 -30.70 -13.74 -31.45
CA LEU A 220 -31.76 -13.39 -32.39
C LEU A 220 -32.61 -14.63 -32.68
N SER A 221 -33.93 -14.51 -32.56
CA SER A 221 -34.85 -15.53 -33.08
C SER A 221 -34.89 -15.49 -34.62
N THR A 222 -35.32 -16.58 -35.26
CA THR A 222 -35.51 -16.61 -36.72
C THR A 222 -36.51 -15.55 -37.22
N THR A 223 -37.49 -15.19 -36.40
CA THR A 223 -38.43 -14.10 -36.70
C THR A 223 -37.77 -12.73 -36.64
N GLN A 224 -36.92 -12.47 -35.64
CA GLN A 224 -36.17 -11.20 -35.53
C GLN A 224 -35.15 -11.04 -36.65
N GLN A 225 -34.48 -12.13 -37.07
CA GLN A 225 -33.57 -12.12 -38.20
C GLN A 225 -34.28 -11.75 -39.51
N ARG A 226 -35.48 -12.30 -39.75
CA ARG A 226 -36.29 -11.93 -40.93
C ARG A 226 -36.74 -10.47 -40.89
N ALA A 227 -37.23 -10.01 -39.73
CA ALA A 227 -37.66 -8.62 -39.56
C ALA A 227 -36.52 -7.62 -39.79
N LEU A 228 -35.29 -7.97 -39.42
CA LEU A 228 -34.08 -7.18 -39.69
C LEU A 228 -33.75 -7.08 -41.19
N LEU A 229 -33.97 -8.15 -41.95
CA LEU A 229 -33.75 -8.15 -43.40
C LEU A 229 -34.85 -7.38 -44.16
N GLU A 230 -36.08 -7.39 -43.64
CA GLU A 230 -37.22 -6.70 -44.26
C GLU A 230 -37.22 -5.19 -43.97
N GLU A 231 -36.99 -4.79 -42.71
CA GLU A 231 -37.04 -3.38 -42.29
C GLU A 231 -35.96 -3.07 -41.24
N PRO A 232 -34.68 -2.91 -41.64
CA PRO A 232 -33.56 -2.75 -40.70
C PRO A 232 -33.74 -1.60 -39.70
N TRP A 233 -34.15 -0.42 -40.20
CA TRP A 233 -34.38 0.77 -39.38
C TRP A 233 -35.60 0.64 -38.46
N GLY A 234 -36.65 -0.07 -38.88
CA GLY A 234 -37.82 -0.36 -38.06
C GLY A 234 -37.49 -1.25 -36.86
N GLN A 235 -36.39 -2.01 -36.93
CA GLN A 235 -35.90 -2.87 -35.87
C GLN A 235 -34.98 -2.15 -34.85
N LYS A 236 -34.57 -0.90 -35.09
CA LYS A 236 -33.69 -0.16 -34.18
C LYS A 236 -34.21 -0.09 -32.73
N PRO A 237 -35.48 0.25 -32.44
CA PRO A 237 -35.92 0.42 -31.04
C PRO A 237 -35.77 -0.83 -30.17
N TRP A 238 -36.01 -2.03 -30.73
CA TRP A 238 -35.85 -3.26 -29.96
C TRP A 238 -34.36 -3.57 -29.73
N LEU A 239 -33.49 -3.32 -30.72
CA LEU A 239 -32.03 -3.47 -30.57
C LEU A 239 -31.49 -2.52 -29.51
N GLN A 240 -31.99 -1.28 -29.47
CA GLN A 240 -31.62 -0.29 -28.45
C GLN A 240 -32.04 -0.73 -27.05
N ASP A 241 -33.23 -1.31 -26.90
CA ASP A 241 -33.68 -1.82 -25.60
C ASP A 241 -32.90 -3.07 -25.16
N ALA A 242 -32.58 -3.97 -26.11
CA ALA A 242 -31.73 -5.12 -25.86
C ALA A 242 -30.31 -4.70 -25.45
N LEU A 243 -29.74 -3.71 -26.14
CA LEU A 243 -28.45 -3.10 -25.83
C LEU A 243 -28.47 -2.47 -24.42
N ARG A 244 -29.48 -1.66 -24.13
CA ARG A 244 -29.72 -1.05 -22.82
C ARG A 244 -29.76 -2.09 -21.71
N THR A 245 -30.59 -3.10 -21.86
CA THR A 245 -30.82 -4.13 -20.84
C THR A 245 -29.55 -4.95 -20.59
N ASN A 246 -28.85 -5.37 -21.64
CA ASN A 246 -27.62 -6.17 -21.50
C ASN A 246 -26.47 -5.37 -20.88
N LEU A 247 -26.22 -4.14 -21.34
CA LEU A 247 -25.19 -3.28 -20.75
C LEU A 247 -25.52 -2.96 -19.30
N THR A 248 -26.77 -2.60 -19.00
CA THR A 248 -27.21 -2.34 -17.62
C THR A 248 -27.01 -3.58 -16.75
N THR A 249 -27.37 -4.79 -17.23
CA THR A 249 -27.12 -6.05 -16.50
C THR A 249 -25.65 -6.25 -16.18
N LEU A 250 -24.74 -5.97 -17.12
CA LEU A 250 -23.29 -6.11 -16.92
C LEU A 250 -22.78 -5.13 -15.85
N TYR A 251 -23.16 -3.85 -15.95
CA TYR A 251 -22.76 -2.81 -15.01
C TYR A 251 -23.33 -3.06 -13.61
N VAL A 252 -24.62 -3.36 -13.51
CA VAL A 252 -25.28 -3.67 -12.23
C VAL A 252 -24.69 -4.92 -11.59
N ARG A 253 -24.38 -5.97 -12.37
CA ARG A 253 -23.73 -7.17 -11.82
C ARG A 253 -22.36 -6.85 -11.21
N ARG A 254 -21.55 -6.04 -11.90
CA ARG A 254 -20.23 -5.60 -11.38
C ARG A 254 -20.40 -4.74 -10.12
N LEU A 255 -21.34 -3.79 -10.16
CA LEU A 255 -21.68 -2.93 -9.04
C LEU A 255 -22.08 -3.76 -7.81
N LEU A 256 -23.04 -4.68 -7.95
CA LEU A 256 -23.50 -5.55 -6.86
C LEU A 256 -22.34 -6.38 -6.30
N LEU A 257 -21.53 -7.02 -7.15
CA LEU A 257 -20.37 -7.79 -6.70
C LEU A 257 -19.35 -6.95 -5.93
N THR A 258 -19.11 -5.71 -6.35
CA THR A 258 -18.22 -4.78 -5.64
C THR A 258 -18.79 -4.40 -4.29
N LEU A 259 -20.09 -4.10 -4.22
CA LEU A 259 -20.77 -3.69 -3.00
C LEU A 259 -20.92 -4.84 -2.00
N GLU A 260 -21.36 -6.02 -2.44
CA GLU A 260 -21.46 -7.23 -1.59
C GLU A 260 -20.11 -7.59 -0.95
N ARG A 261 -19.01 -7.46 -1.70
CA ARG A 261 -17.65 -7.64 -1.15
C ARG A 261 -17.28 -6.58 -0.14
N ARG A 262 -17.64 -5.32 -0.39
CA ARG A 262 -17.34 -4.20 0.52
C ARG A 262 -18.09 -4.33 1.84
N PHE A 263 -19.37 -4.69 1.81
CA PHE A 263 -20.20 -4.89 3.00
C PHE A 263 -20.05 -6.29 3.61
N ASN A 264 -19.33 -7.19 2.93
CA ASN A 264 -19.15 -8.59 3.31
C ASN A 264 -20.50 -9.29 3.60
N GLU A 265 -21.48 -9.05 2.74
CA GLU A 265 -22.83 -9.62 2.82
C GLU A 265 -23.36 -9.95 1.42
N SER A 266 -24.09 -11.06 1.30
CA SER A 266 -24.80 -11.41 0.07
C SER A 266 -26.18 -10.78 0.05
N TRP A 267 -26.54 -10.15 -1.05
CA TRP A 267 -27.84 -9.49 -1.20
C TRP A 267 -28.79 -10.29 -2.08
N PRO A 268 -30.11 -10.25 -1.80
CA PRO A 268 -31.12 -10.92 -2.62
C PRO A 268 -31.42 -10.18 -3.94
N LEU A 269 -30.52 -9.30 -4.41
CA LEU A 269 -30.71 -8.48 -5.60
C LEU A 269 -30.15 -9.20 -6.84
N LYS A 270 -30.99 -9.38 -7.86
CA LYS A 270 -30.56 -9.96 -9.14
C LYS A 270 -30.34 -8.87 -10.18
N ALA A 271 -29.16 -8.85 -10.78
CA ALA A 271 -28.81 -7.87 -11.80
C ALA A 271 -29.77 -7.88 -13.01
N ALA A 272 -30.28 -9.04 -13.40
CA ALA A 272 -31.24 -9.17 -14.50
C ALA A 272 -32.59 -8.48 -14.19
N ASP A 273 -33.07 -8.62 -12.95
CA ASP A 273 -34.36 -8.04 -12.53
C ASP A 273 -34.25 -6.50 -12.47
N LEU A 274 -33.12 -6.01 -11.97
CA LEU A 274 -32.82 -4.57 -11.88
C LEU A 274 -32.61 -3.94 -13.26
N ALA A 275 -31.96 -4.63 -14.20
CA ALA A 275 -31.59 -4.07 -15.49
C ALA A 275 -32.78 -3.72 -16.41
N SER A 276 -33.97 -4.25 -16.11
CA SER A 276 -35.20 -3.88 -16.81
C SER A 276 -35.76 -2.51 -16.40
N GLN A 277 -35.26 -1.94 -15.30
CA GLN A 277 -35.78 -0.73 -14.67
C GLN A 277 -34.95 0.51 -15.04
N PRO A 278 -35.52 1.72 -14.95
CA PRO A 278 -34.75 2.96 -15.05
C PRO A 278 -33.64 3.02 -14.00
N TRP A 279 -32.49 3.58 -14.37
CA TRP A 279 -31.33 3.68 -13.47
C TRP A 279 -31.65 4.33 -12.10
N LYS A 280 -32.56 5.30 -12.07
CA LYS A 280 -33.02 5.95 -10.84
C LYS A 280 -33.66 4.97 -9.85
N GLU A 281 -34.42 3.99 -10.34
CA GLU A 281 -35.04 2.95 -9.51
C GLU A 281 -34.00 1.95 -9.01
N ILE A 282 -33.06 1.55 -9.88
CA ILE A 282 -31.92 0.71 -9.52
C ILE A 282 -31.12 1.36 -8.38
N ARG A 283 -30.77 2.65 -8.54
CA ARG A 283 -30.07 3.45 -7.53
C ARG A 283 -30.81 3.43 -6.19
N THR A 284 -32.13 3.63 -6.23
CA THR A 284 -32.98 3.66 -5.03
C THR A 284 -32.98 2.30 -4.32
N GLN A 285 -33.15 1.20 -5.05
CA GLN A 285 -33.17 -0.15 -4.46
C GLN A 285 -31.81 -0.56 -3.88
N VAL A 286 -30.71 -0.24 -4.59
CA VAL A 286 -29.35 -0.51 -4.09
C VAL A 286 -29.08 0.28 -2.82
N LEU A 287 -29.42 1.58 -2.78
CA LEU A 287 -29.24 2.40 -1.58
C LEU A 287 -30.10 1.91 -0.40
N ALA A 288 -31.35 1.50 -0.64
CA ALA A 288 -32.21 0.94 0.40
C ALA A 288 -31.63 -0.39 0.96
N GLN A 289 -31.08 -1.25 0.10
CA GLN A 289 -30.42 -2.48 0.53
C GLN A 289 -29.17 -2.20 1.38
N ILE A 290 -28.40 -1.16 1.03
CA ILE A 290 -27.23 -0.72 1.78
C ILE A 290 -27.66 -0.19 3.15
N GLN A 291 -28.62 0.72 3.21
CA GLN A 291 -29.15 1.25 4.47
C GLN A 291 -29.66 0.14 5.40
N SER A 292 -30.42 -0.82 4.87
CA SER A 292 -30.89 -1.98 5.63
C SER A 292 -29.73 -2.86 6.15
N THR A 293 -28.64 -2.96 5.39
CA THR A 293 -27.43 -3.70 5.80
C THR A 293 -26.71 -2.98 6.93
N MET A 294 -26.56 -1.66 6.83
CA MET A 294 -25.92 -0.82 7.85
C MET A 294 -26.73 -0.80 9.15
N GLU A 295 -28.05 -0.68 9.08
CA GLU A 295 -28.93 -0.73 10.25
C GLU A 295 -28.84 -2.08 10.97
N ARG A 296 -28.83 -3.20 10.23
CA ARG A 296 -28.62 -4.53 10.81
C ARG A 296 -27.24 -4.66 11.47
N ARG A 297 -26.19 -4.07 10.87
CA ARG A 297 -24.85 -4.02 11.46
C ARG A 297 -24.86 -3.20 12.76
N LYS A 298 -25.49 -2.03 12.78
CA LYS A 298 -25.63 -1.17 13.97
C LYS A 298 -26.36 -1.91 15.09
N GLN A 299 -27.52 -2.49 14.81
CA GLN A 299 -28.28 -3.24 15.81
C GLN A 299 -27.50 -4.43 16.38
N ARG A 300 -26.74 -5.16 15.54
CA ARG A 300 -25.90 -6.28 15.98
C ARG A 300 -24.78 -5.84 16.91
N LEU A 301 -24.12 -4.71 16.63
CA LEU A 301 -22.96 -4.24 17.38
C LEU A 301 -23.34 -3.46 18.65
N LEU A 302 -24.35 -2.58 18.54
CA LEU A 302 -24.68 -1.53 19.52
C LEU A 302 -26.12 -1.58 20.04
N GLY A 303 -26.95 -2.54 19.61
CA GLY A 303 -28.29 -2.70 20.17
C GLY A 303 -28.27 -3.02 21.68
N SER A 304 -29.44 -3.09 22.31
CA SER A 304 -29.56 -3.35 23.76
C SER A 304 -28.93 -4.67 24.24
N GLU A 305 -28.75 -5.66 23.34
CA GLU A 305 -27.94 -6.87 23.58
C GLU A 305 -26.78 -6.99 22.56
N GLY A 306 -26.25 -5.84 22.13
CA GLY A 306 -25.20 -5.72 21.12
C GLY A 306 -23.93 -6.48 21.50
N GLU A 307 -23.15 -6.87 20.48
CA GLU A 307 -21.87 -7.56 20.70
C GLU A 307 -20.91 -6.78 21.61
N ILE A 308 -20.85 -5.44 21.47
CA ILE A 308 -19.90 -4.62 22.23
C ILE A 308 -20.33 -4.53 23.70
N ALA A 309 -21.60 -4.23 23.97
CA ALA A 309 -22.13 -4.18 25.34
C ALA A 309 -21.91 -5.52 26.08
N ARG A 310 -22.18 -6.66 25.42
CA ARG A 310 -21.95 -7.99 26.00
C ARG A 310 -20.47 -8.28 26.26
N ASP A 311 -19.58 -7.85 25.36
CA ASP A 311 -18.14 -8.02 25.58
C ASP A 311 -17.63 -7.13 26.74
N LEU A 312 -18.19 -5.93 26.93
CA LEU A 312 -17.89 -5.08 28.09
C LEU A 312 -18.40 -5.72 29.40
N GLU A 313 -19.66 -6.19 29.42
CA GLU A 313 -20.24 -6.91 30.57
C GLU A 313 -19.44 -8.17 30.94
N ALA A 314 -18.91 -8.88 29.95
CA ALA A 314 -18.09 -10.07 30.17
C ALA A 314 -16.69 -9.75 30.75
N ASN A 315 -16.27 -8.48 30.74
CA ASN A 315 -14.94 -8.02 31.16
C ASN A 315 -15.03 -6.95 32.27
N GLN A 316 -15.94 -7.13 33.25
CA GLN A 316 -16.12 -6.21 34.38
C GLN A 316 -14.83 -5.93 35.17
N GLU A 317 -13.98 -6.93 35.41
CA GLU A 317 -12.70 -6.71 36.11
C GLU A 317 -11.79 -5.72 35.37
N HIS A 318 -11.83 -5.74 34.04
CA HIS A 318 -11.10 -4.78 33.20
C HIS A 318 -11.74 -3.39 33.23
N LEU A 319 -13.07 -3.28 33.31
CA LEU A 319 -13.78 -2.00 33.51
C LEU A 319 -13.36 -1.34 34.83
N THR A 320 -13.33 -2.10 35.93
CA THR A 320 -12.89 -1.60 37.23
C THR A 320 -11.44 -1.09 37.17
N ALA A 321 -10.54 -1.89 36.59
CA ALA A 321 -9.12 -1.53 36.48
C ALA A 321 -8.91 -0.30 35.59
N ALA A 322 -9.66 -0.21 34.50
CA ALA A 322 -9.59 0.89 33.54
C ALA A 322 -9.96 2.26 34.13
N LEU A 323 -10.66 2.34 35.27
CA LEU A 323 -10.89 3.64 35.93
C LEU A 323 -9.58 4.33 36.30
N ASN A 324 -8.57 3.57 36.72
CA ASN A 324 -7.28 4.11 37.18
C ASN A 324 -6.11 3.76 36.25
N ASP A 325 -6.26 2.78 35.37
CA ASP A 325 -5.21 2.31 34.47
C ASP A 325 -5.54 2.64 33.00
N GLN A 326 -4.68 3.46 32.38
CA GLN A 326 -4.84 3.86 30.99
C GLN A 326 -4.59 2.70 30.00
N ASP A 327 -3.76 1.72 30.37
CA ASP A 327 -3.49 0.57 29.51
C ASP A 327 -4.72 -0.34 29.44
N GLU A 328 -5.44 -0.50 30.56
CA GLU A 328 -6.72 -1.21 30.60
C GLU A 328 -7.82 -0.46 29.82
N ARG A 329 -7.86 0.88 29.87
CA ARG A 329 -8.74 1.67 28.98
C ARG A 329 -8.44 1.42 27.51
N LEU A 330 -7.16 1.36 27.14
CA LEU A 330 -6.74 1.08 25.77
C LEU A 330 -7.17 -0.34 25.35
N ARG A 331 -7.00 -1.33 26.23
CA ARG A 331 -7.47 -2.72 25.98
C ARG A 331 -8.98 -2.76 25.74
N LEU A 332 -9.78 -2.04 26.55
CA LEU A 332 -11.23 -1.95 26.35
C LEU A 332 -11.61 -1.24 25.04
N LEU A 333 -10.92 -0.16 24.66
CA LEU A 333 -11.11 0.46 23.35
C LEU A 333 -10.75 -0.50 22.20
N GLN A 334 -9.70 -1.31 22.33
CA GLN A 334 -9.40 -2.31 21.31
C GLN A 334 -10.49 -3.38 21.24
N LEU A 335 -11.08 -3.76 22.38
CA LEU A 335 -12.19 -4.70 22.45
C LEU A 335 -13.44 -4.22 21.70
N THR A 336 -13.76 -2.91 21.72
CA THR A 336 -14.90 -2.38 20.93
C THR A 336 -14.67 -2.50 19.42
N THR A 337 -13.41 -2.38 18.97
CA THR A 337 -13.04 -2.43 17.55
C THR A 337 -12.87 -3.85 17.00
N GLN A 338 -12.72 -4.86 17.86
CA GLN A 338 -12.41 -6.23 17.46
C GLN A 338 -13.48 -7.21 17.94
N GLY A 339 -13.75 -8.25 17.16
CA GLY A 339 -14.64 -9.36 17.54
C GLY A 339 -14.03 -10.70 17.19
N MET A 340 -14.43 -11.75 17.90
CA MET A 340 -13.98 -13.11 17.57
C MET A 340 -14.86 -13.74 16.49
N ARG A 341 -14.24 -14.27 15.44
CA ARG A 341 -14.91 -15.10 14.42
C ARG A 341 -14.27 -16.48 14.36
N ILE A 342 -15.09 -17.50 14.17
CA ILE A 342 -14.60 -18.85 13.90
C ILE A 342 -14.20 -18.90 12.43
N THR A 343 -12.90 -19.06 12.19
CA THR A 343 -12.33 -19.30 10.87
C THR A 343 -11.79 -20.73 10.79
N PHE A 344 -11.60 -21.24 9.58
CA PHE A 344 -10.94 -22.53 9.37
C PHE A 344 -9.50 -22.26 8.89
N ASP A 345 -8.52 -22.86 9.55
CA ASP A 345 -7.13 -22.78 9.09
C ASP A 345 -7.01 -23.48 7.73
N PRO A 346 -6.54 -22.78 6.66
CA PRO A 346 -6.42 -23.36 5.32
C PRO A 346 -5.43 -24.53 5.23
N LYS A 347 -4.53 -24.71 6.20
CA LYS A 347 -3.57 -25.82 6.23
C LYS A 347 -4.06 -27.00 7.07
N SER A 348 -4.64 -26.75 8.24
CA SER A 348 -5.07 -27.82 9.15
C SER A 348 -6.56 -28.15 9.08
N HIS A 349 -7.36 -27.36 8.35
CA HIS A 349 -8.84 -27.43 8.31
C HIS A 349 -9.50 -27.41 9.70
N ARG A 350 -8.78 -26.96 10.74
CA ARG A 350 -9.30 -26.86 12.11
C ARG A 350 -9.99 -25.52 12.32
N LYS A 351 -11.04 -25.54 13.15
CA LYS A 351 -11.71 -24.33 13.63
C LYS A 351 -10.72 -23.57 14.52
N GLN A 352 -10.45 -22.32 14.17
CA GLN A 352 -9.64 -21.38 14.93
C GLN A 352 -10.43 -20.09 15.12
N LEU A 353 -10.52 -19.62 16.36
CA LEU A 353 -11.01 -18.28 16.67
C LEU A 353 -9.96 -17.28 16.19
N THR A 354 -10.35 -16.39 15.29
CA THR A 354 -9.52 -15.27 14.84
C THR A 354 -10.22 -13.96 15.16
N THR A 355 -9.44 -12.95 15.51
CA THR A 355 -9.93 -11.59 15.67
C THR A 355 -10.27 -11.01 14.31
N ALA A 356 -11.46 -10.43 14.19
CA ALA A 356 -11.94 -9.73 13.01
C ALA A 356 -12.30 -8.29 13.40
N PRO A 357 -11.93 -7.29 12.60
CA PRO A 357 -12.33 -5.90 12.87
C PRO A 357 -13.86 -5.77 12.77
N ARG A 358 -14.45 -5.07 13.75
CA ARG A 358 -15.87 -4.75 13.83
C ARG A 358 -16.17 -3.35 13.34
N LEU A 359 -15.35 -2.38 13.73
CA LEU A 359 -15.44 -0.95 13.40
C LEU A 359 -14.03 -0.33 13.47
N THR A 360 -13.89 0.91 13.02
CA THR A 360 -12.65 1.69 13.12
C THR A 360 -12.93 3.09 13.66
N TYR A 361 -12.03 3.58 14.52
CA TYR A 361 -12.08 4.96 15.03
C TYR A 361 -11.56 5.99 14.03
N VAL A 362 -10.93 5.59 12.92
CA VAL A 362 -10.27 6.48 11.95
C VAL A 362 -11.23 7.57 11.45
N TYR A 363 -12.44 7.22 11.03
CA TYR A 363 -13.36 8.19 10.43
C TYR A 363 -13.93 9.18 11.45
N ALA A 364 -14.31 8.70 12.64
CA ALA A 364 -14.79 9.60 13.70
C ALA A 364 -13.67 10.53 14.20
N MET A 365 -12.46 10.01 14.36
CA MET A 365 -11.32 10.84 14.77
C MET A 365 -10.89 11.81 13.67
N ALA A 366 -11.08 11.48 12.39
CA ALA A 366 -10.82 12.38 11.28
C ALA A 366 -11.71 13.63 11.34
N GLN A 367 -13.00 13.46 11.62
CA GLN A 367 -13.94 14.57 11.82
C GLN A 367 -13.53 15.48 12.99
N LYS A 368 -12.94 14.90 14.05
CA LYS A 368 -12.39 15.69 15.17
C LYS A 368 -11.10 16.42 14.75
N LEU A 369 -10.28 15.79 13.90
CA LEU A 369 -9.03 16.35 13.41
C LEU A 369 -9.27 17.58 12.52
N GLU A 370 -10.32 17.56 11.70
CA GLU A 370 -10.74 18.68 10.83
C GLU A 370 -10.98 19.99 11.57
N ALA A 371 -11.38 19.92 12.85
CA ALA A 371 -11.61 21.10 13.68
C ALA A 371 -10.30 21.76 14.17
N LEU A 372 -9.14 21.13 13.98
CA LEU A 372 -7.86 21.59 14.50
C LEU A 372 -7.01 22.27 13.41
N PRO A 373 -6.26 23.35 13.74
CA PRO A 373 -5.28 23.92 12.83
C PRO A 373 -4.19 22.91 12.45
N ALA A 374 -3.76 22.92 11.18
CA ALA A 374 -2.76 21.99 10.67
C ALA A 374 -1.46 21.98 11.49
N GLN A 375 -1.00 23.14 11.95
CA GLN A 375 0.19 23.25 12.79
C GLN A 375 0.04 22.51 14.12
N GLN A 376 -1.13 22.64 14.77
CA GLN A 376 -1.42 21.93 16.02
C GLN A 376 -1.48 20.42 15.79
N VAL A 377 -2.05 19.97 14.66
CA VAL A 377 -2.05 18.55 14.28
C VAL A 377 -0.63 18.04 14.07
N THR A 378 0.22 18.80 13.36
CA THR A 378 1.63 18.44 13.14
C THR A 378 2.37 18.26 14.47
N GLU A 379 2.22 19.20 15.41
CA GLU A 379 2.85 19.13 16.73
C GLU A 379 2.37 17.90 17.52
N GLN A 380 1.06 17.63 17.53
CA GLN A 380 0.50 16.47 18.24
C GLN A 380 0.95 15.13 17.67
N VAL A 381 0.99 15.02 16.33
CA VAL A 381 1.41 13.79 15.63
C VAL A 381 2.91 13.56 15.83
N LEU A 382 3.74 14.60 15.71
CA LEU A 382 5.18 14.47 15.94
C LEU A 382 5.49 14.09 17.38
N ALA A 383 4.87 14.76 18.36
CA ALA A 383 5.02 14.41 19.77
C ALA A 383 4.62 12.95 20.04
N HIS A 384 3.49 12.50 19.47
CA HIS A 384 3.04 11.10 19.58
C HIS A 384 4.07 10.09 19.04
N LEU A 385 4.64 10.39 17.88
CA LEU A 385 5.57 9.48 17.20
C LEU A 385 6.96 9.50 17.87
N GLU A 386 7.38 10.63 18.44
CA GLU A 386 8.60 10.74 19.26
C GLU A 386 8.43 9.98 20.60
N GLU A 387 7.29 10.14 21.28
CA GLU A 387 6.95 9.35 22.49
C GLU A 387 6.94 7.85 22.19
N ALA A 388 6.37 7.43 21.05
CA ALA A 388 6.42 6.03 20.62
C ALA A 388 7.86 5.51 20.50
N GLN A 389 8.83 6.31 20.02
CA GLN A 389 10.23 5.90 19.96
C GLN A 389 10.84 5.68 21.36
N ALA A 390 10.46 6.49 22.34
CA ALA A 390 10.88 6.29 23.73
C ALA A 390 10.31 4.98 24.29
N VAL A 391 9.05 4.65 23.99
CA VAL A 391 8.44 3.36 24.35
C VAL A 391 9.19 2.19 23.71
N PHE A 392 9.52 2.29 22.42
CA PHE A 392 10.33 1.27 21.74
C PHE A 392 11.70 1.06 22.40
N GLN A 393 12.34 2.14 22.86
CA GLN A 393 13.61 2.05 23.58
C GLN A 393 13.46 1.19 24.84
N THR A 394 12.39 1.40 25.62
CA THR A 394 12.07 0.57 26.80
C THR A 394 11.86 -0.89 26.43
N ILE A 395 11.04 -1.14 25.40
CA ILE A 395 10.75 -2.49 24.89
C ILE A 395 12.02 -3.21 24.44
N PHE A 396 12.88 -2.55 23.67
CA PHE A 396 14.13 -3.13 23.22
C PHE A 396 15.10 -3.38 24.37
N GLY A 397 15.12 -2.52 25.38
CA GLY A 397 15.92 -2.72 26.58
C GLY A 397 15.55 -4.00 27.31
N HIS A 398 14.25 -4.18 27.59
CA HIS A 398 13.77 -5.40 28.23
C HIS A 398 13.97 -6.64 27.36
N ALA A 399 13.72 -6.54 26.06
CA ALA A 399 13.94 -7.65 25.13
C ALA A 399 15.41 -8.10 25.09
N GLU A 400 16.37 -7.17 25.06
CA GLU A 400 17.80 -7.51 25.11
C GLU A 400 18.20 -8.07 26.47
N TRP A 401 17.68 -7.51 27.57
CA TRP A 401 17.94 -8.05 28.91
C TRP A 401 17.47 -9.49 29.05
N GLU A 402 16.23 -9.77 28.64
CA GLU A 402 15.66 -11.11 28.58
C GLU A 402 16.45 -12.05 27.67
N HIS A 403 16.89 -11.56 26.52
CA HIS A 403 17.71 -12.34 25.60
C HIS A 403 19.04 -12.75 26.23
N LEU A 404 19.75 -11.82 26.86
CA LEU A 404 21.01 -12.08 27.55
C LEU A 404 20.81 -13.03 28.75
N ARG A 405 19.72 -12.84 29.50
CA ARG A 405 19.37 -13.70 30.64
C ARG A 405 19.14 -15.14 30.18
N ASN A 406 18.31 -15.33 29.16
CA ASN A 406 17.96 -16.64 28.63
C ASN A 406 19.15 -17.36 27.97
N GLN A 407 20.19 -16.63 27.56
CA GLN A 407 21.44 -17.20 27.02
C GLN A 407 22.56 -17.33 28.07
N GLU A 408 22.30 -16.97 29.33
CA GLU A 408 23.29 -16.97 30.42
C GLU A 408 24.56 -16.15 30.06
N VAL A 409 24.36 -15.04 29.33
CA VAL A 409 25.44 -14.13 28.90
C VAL A 409 25.57 -12.98 29.89
N THR A 410 26.75 -12.85 30.51
CA THR A 410 27.07 -11.74 31.40
C THR A 410 27.46 -10.47 30.63
N LEU A 411 27.35 -9.30 31.27
CA LEU A 411 27.65 -8.01 30.64
C LEU A 411 29.11 -7.91 30.17
N LYS A 412 30.04 -8.63 30.80
CA LYS A 412 31.46 -8.68 30.43
C LYS A 412 31.69 -9.16 28.99
N LYS A 413 30.81 -10.04 28.49
CA LYS A 413 30.89 -10.63 27.13
C LYS A 413 30.34 -9.70 26.03
N LEU A 414 29.74 -8.57 26.40
CA LEU A 414 29.25 -7.59 25.43
C LEU A 414 30.39 -6.89 24.70
N ALA A 415 30.07 -6.35 23.52
CA ALA A 415 31.01 -5.55 22.73
C ALA A 415 31.53 -4.35 23.55
N VAL A 416 32.78 -3.95 23.29
CA VAL A 416 33.48 -2.89 24.05
C VAL A 416 32.64 -1.61 24.13
N ASN A 417 32.14 -1.11 22.99
CA ASN A 417 31.31 0.09 22.94
C ASN A 417 30.04 -0.02 23.79
N SER A 418 29.42 -1.20 23.84
CA SER A 418 28.23 -1.41 24.67
C SER A 418 28.59 -1.35 26.15
N LYS A 419 29.72 -1.94 26.54
CA LYS A 419 30.21 -1.89 27.93
C LYS A 419 30.58 -0.47 28.35
N ASP A 420 31.19 0.31 27.47
CA ASP A 420 31.52 1.71 27.75
C ASP A 420 30.26 2.53 28.05
N ILE A 421 29.22 2.39 27.23
CA ILE A 421 27.92 3.07 27.44
C ILE A 421 27.26 2.62 28.75
N LEU A 422 27.28 1.32 29.06
CA LEU A 422 26.72 0.80 30.30
C LEU A 422 27.50 1.30 31.52
N ALA A 423 28.84 1.30 31.44
CA ALA A 423 29.72 1.80 32.48
C ALA A 423 29.57 3.31 32.70
N GLU A 424 29.33 4.10 31.66
CA GLU A 424 28.97 5.52 31.80
C GLU A 424 27.62 5.72 32.48
N THR A 425 26.66 4.80 32.28
CA THR A 425 25.30 4.90 32.83
C THR A 425 25.26 4.61 34.33
N VAL A 426 25.93 3.54 34.80
CA VAL A 426 25.93 3.14 36.23
C VAL A 426 27.18 3.57 37.01
N GLY A 427 28.20 4.09 36.31
CA GLY A 427 29.52 4.41 36.85
C GLY A 427 30.51 3.26 36.69
N LYS A 428 31.76 3.57 36.30
CA LYS A 428 32.79 2.57 35.92
C LYS A 428 33.09 1.56 37.03
N GLU A 429 33.36 2.03 38.25
CA GLU A 429 33.65 1.15 39.40
C GLU A 429 32.46 0.27 39.79
N ARG A 430 31.24 0.77 39.57
CA ARG A 430 30.01 0.00 39.81
C ARG A 430 29.85 -1.07 38.74
N PHE A 431 30.03 -0.72 37.47
CA PHE A 431 29.97 -1.64 36.35
C PHE A 431 31.00 -2.77 36.44
N GLU A 432 32.24 -2.49 36.82
CA GLU A 432 33.29 -3.51 36.99
C GLU A 432 32.90 -4.60 38.01
N ARG A 433 32.11 -4.25 39.03
CA ARG A 433 31.59 -5.22 40.01
C ARG A 433 30.41 -6.03 39.47
N LEU A 434 29.62 -5.45 38.57
CA LEU A 434 28.42 -6.06 38.00
C LEU A 434 28.72 -6.92 36.77
N GLU A 435 29.77 -6.61 36.00
CA GLU A 435 29.94 -7.17 34.65
C GLU A 435 30.12 -8.70 34.61
N SER A 436 30.63 -9.28 35.70
CA SER A 436 30.85 -10.72 35.84
C SER A 436 29.70 -11.48 36.50
N LEU A 437 28.72 -10.78 37.09
CA LEU A 437 27.58 -11.42 37.76
C LEU A 437 26.61 -12.01 36.73
N SER A 438 25.83 -13.01 37.15
CA SER A 438 24.63 -13.39 36.41
C SER A 438 23.63 -12.25 36.42
N LEU A 439 22.82 -12.09 35.36
CA LEU A 439 21.85 -11.00 35.30
C LEU A 439 20.81 -11.05 36.42
N ASP A 440 20.48 -12.24 36.92
CA ASP A 440 19.56 -12.42 38.06
C ASP A 440 20.17 -11.99 39.40
N GLU A 441 21.51 -11.96 39.49
CA GLU A 441 22.25 -11.54 40.70
C GLU A 441 22.50 -10.04 40.74
N ILE A 442 22.25 -9.33 39.64
CA ILE A 442 22.40 -7.87 39.59
C ILE A 442 21.29 -7.22 40.43
N PRO A 443 21.62 -6.30 41.35
CA PRO A 443 20.61 -5.61 42.16
C PRO A 443 19.56 -4.89 41.31
N ALA A 444 18.29 -4.92 41.71
CA ALA A 444 17.19 -4.31 40.97
C ALA A 444 17.40 -2.80 40.69
N GLU A 445 18.07 -2.09 41.60
CA GLU A 445 18.44 -0.67 41.43
C GLU A 445 19.39 -0.43 40.25
N ASP A 446 20.23 -1.41 39.92
CA ASP A 446 21.16 -1.37 38.79
C ASP A 446 20.53 -1.89 37.50
N GLN A 447 19.56 -2.80 37.60
CA GLN A 447 18.90 -3.37 36.43
C GLN A 447 18.19 -2.30 35.60
N ALA A 448 17.39 -1.42 36.22
CA ALA A 448 16.62 -0.40 35.50
C ALA A 448 17.47 0.52 34.59
N PRO A 449 18.54 1.19 35.08
CA PRO A 449 19.39 2.02 34.24
C PRO A 449 20.15 1.20 33.17
N LEU A 450 20.57 -0.03 33.48
CA LEU A 450 21.22 -0.92 32.50
C LEU A 450 20.25 -1.33 31.38
N ILE A 451 19.02 -1.70 31.71
CA ILE A 451 17.96 -2.03 30.75
C ILE A 451 17.69 -0.83 29.82
N GLN A 452 17.58 0.38 30.38
CA GLN A 452 17.37 1.59 29.59
C GLN A 452 18.54 1.86 28.62
N ALA A 453 19.79 1.67 29.07
CA ALA A 453 20.98 1.84 28.25
C ALA A 453 21.09 0.75 27.17
N LEU A 454 20.80 -0.51 27.48
CA LEU A 454 20.68 -1.59 26.49
C LEU A 454 19.63 -1.26 25.42
N GLY A 455 18.51 -0.67 25.82
CA GLY A 455 17.47 -0.21 24.92
C GLY A 455 17.98 0.84 23.92
N LYS A 456 18.73 1.84 24.38
CA LYS A 456 19.37 2.85 23.51
C LYS A 456 20.34 2.20 22.52
N ILE A 457 21.18 1.29 23.01
CA ILE A 457 22.17 0.57 22.18
C ILE A 457 21.46 -0.24 21.10
N ALA A 458 20.44 -1.00 21.49
CA ALA A 458 19.65 -1.84 20.59
C ALA A 458 18.91 -1.02 19.54
N GLN A 459 18.22 0.05 19.95
CA GLN A 459 17.50 0.95 19.06
C GLN A 459 18.46 1.57 18.02
N ASN A 460 19.61 2.08 18.46
CA ASN A 460 20.60 2.65 17.56
C ASN A 460 21.21 1.61 16.60
N ARG A 461 21.42 0.36 17.05
CA ARG A 461 21.82 -0.76 16.18
C ARG A 461 20.76 -1.04 15.12
N ILE A 462 19.48 -1.08 15.51
CA ILE A 462 18.34 -1.29 14.61
C ILE A 462 18.26 -0.15 13.59
N TYR A 463 18.37 1.12 14.02
CA TYR A 463 18.38 2.28 13.13
C TYR A 463 19.49 2.20 12.09
N ARG A 464 20.71 1.88 12.53
CA ARG A 464 21.85 1.69 11.62
C ARG A 464 21.59 0.61 10.58
N GLN A 465 21.14 -0.56 11.01
CA GLN A 465 20.83 -1.67 10.10
C GLN A 465 19.72 -1.27 9.12
N LEU A 466 18.65 -0.65 9.62
CA LEU A 466 17.49 -0.26 8.82
C LEU A 466 17.84 0.81 7.79
N LEU A 467 18.55 1.86 8.19
CA LEU A 467 19.01 2.94 7.32
C LEU A 467 19.93 2.40 6.21
N LEU A 468 20.95 1.62 6.58
CA LEU A 468 21.91 1.07 5.63
C LEU A 468 21.23 0.10 4.65
N ALA A 469 20.37 -0.79 5.13
CA ALA A 469 19.67 -1.74 4.28
C ALA A 469 18.72 -1.02 3.31
N THR A 470 17.95 -0.04 3.81
CA THR A 470 16.99 0.71 3.00
C THR A 470 17.69 1.57 1.95
N ILE A 471 18.70 2.36 2.34
CA ILE A 471 19.48 3.17 1.39
C ILE A 471 20.14 2.28 0.34
N THR A 472 20.70 1.14 0.73
CA THR A 472 21.37 0.23 -0.22
C THR A 472 20.38 -0.34 -1.24
N GLN A 473 19.21 -0.81 -0.79
CA GLN A 473 18.19 -1.36 -1.67
C GLN A 473 17.63 -0.30 -2.64
N SER A 474 17.20 0.85 -2.10
CA SER A 474 16.64 1.93 -2.91
C SER A 474 17.66 2.51 -3.88
N TRP A 475 18.95 2.56 -3.53
CA TRP A 475 20.01 3.00 -4.43
C TRP A 475 20.21 2.04 -5.62
N VAL A 476 20.16 0.72 -5.41
CA VAL A 476 20.27 -0.27 -6.50
C VAL A 476 19.09 -0.14 -7.47
N GLU A 477 17.88 0.02 -6.94
CA GLU A 477 16.68 0.26 -7.75
C GLU A 477 16.78 1.57 -8.52
N TYR A 478 17.24 2.64 -7.87
CA TYR A 478 17.49 3.93 -8.50
C TYR A 478 18.49 3.86 -9.65
N LEU A 479 19.62 3.17 -9.48
CA LEU A 479 20.61 2.99 -10.55
C LEU A 479 20.01 2.29 -11.77
N THR A 480 19.12 1.32 -11.54
CA THR A 480 18.40 0.63 -12.61
C THR A 480 17.45 1.58 -13.35
N ARG A 481 16.71 2.42 -12.60
CA ARG A 481 15.84 3.45 -13.20
C ARG A 481 16.66 4.50 -13.99
N MET A 482 17.84 4.86 -13.51
CA MET A 482 18.75 5.79 -14.19
C MET A 482 19.35 5.23 -15.49
N GLU A 483 19.64 3.93 -15.53
CA GLU A 483 20.07 3.27 -16.77
C GLU A 483 18.93 3.29 -17.80
N ALA A 484 17.71 2.97 -17.38
CA ALA A 484 16.54 3.04 -18.26
C ALA A 484 16.29 4.46 -18.78
N LEU A 485 16.43 5.47 -17.91
CA LEU A 485 16.31 6.89 -18.25
C LEU A 485 17.32 7.31 -19.32
N ARG A 486 18.58 6.88 -19.18
CA ARG A 486 19.64 7.19 -20.15
C ARG A 486 19.30 6.64 -21.53
N VAL A 487 18.78 5.41 -21.60
CA VAL A 487 18.36 4.78 -22.86
C VAL A 487 17.16 5.50 -23.46
N SER A 488 16.13 5.83 -22.68
CA SER A 488 14.91 6.47 -23.19
C SER A 488 15.17 7.88 -23.72
N ILE A 489 15.97 8.69 -23.03
CA ILE A 489 16.27 10.06 -23.43
C ILE A 489 17.12 10.11 -24.70
N SER A 490 17.97 9.10 -24.93
CA SER A 490 18.66 8.95 -26.22
C SER A 490 17.67 8.80 -27.39
N MET A 491 16.52 8.15 -27.16
CA MET A 491 15.43 8.01 -28.13
C MET A 491 14.52 9.25 -28.22
N GLU A 492 14.46 10.10 -27.19
CA GLU A 492 13.71 11.38 -27.23
C GLU A 492 14.48 12.51 -27.92
N SER A 493 15.78 12.35 -28.16
CA SER A 493 16.62 13.31 -28.89
C SER A 493 16.12 13.63 -30.32
N TYR A 494 15.25 12.78 -30.87
CA TYR A 494 14.54 13.03 -32.13
C TYR A 494 13.49 14.16 -32.04
N ALA A 495 13.16 14.66 -30.85
CA ALA A 495 12.11 15.66 -30.59
C ALA A 495 12.61 17.12 -30.40
N GLN A 496 13.80 17.46 -30.90
CA GLN A 496 14.36 18.84 -30.93
C GLN A 496 14.61 19.50 -29.55
N ARG A 497 14.70 18.74 -28.47
CA ARG A 497 15.13 19.23 -27.13
C ARG A 497 16.53 18.71 -26.81
N ASP A 498 17.29 19.46 -26.01
CA ASP A 498 18.61 19.03 -25.54
C ASP A 498 18.45 17.82 -24.58
N PRO A 499 18.92 16.61 -24.98
CA PRO A 499 18.76 15.39 -24.19
C PRO A 499 19.45 15.48 -22.83
N LEU A 500 20.58 16.19 -22.73
CA LEU A 500 21.32 16.30 -21.49
C LEU A 500 20.55 17.14 -20.45
N VAL A 501 19.92 18.23 -20.90
CA VAL A 501 19.10 19.07 -20.03
C VAL A 501 17.90 18.28 -19.49
N GLN A 502 17.24 17.51 -20.35
CA GLN A 502 16.13 16.64 -19.95
C GLN A 502 16.59 15.57 -18.95
N TYR A 503 17.73 14.93 -19.21
CA TYR A 503 18.29 13.93 -18.31
C TYR A 503 18.59 14.52 -16.94
N LYS A 504 19.25 15.67 -16.87
CA LYS A 504 19.55 16.35 -15.60
C LYS A 504 18.27 16.69 -14.83
N SER A 505 17.25 17.19 -15.51
CA SER A 505 15.97 17.50 -14.88
C SER A 505 15.28 16.25 -14.33
N GLN A 506 15.14 15.20 -15.15
CA GLN A 506 14.45 13.97 -14.74
C GLN A 506 15.25 13.22 -13.66
N ALA A 507 16.59 13.16 -13.78
CA ALA A 507 17.47 12.61 -12.76
C ALA A 507 17.37 13.34 -11.42
N SER A 508 17.24 14.68 -11.42
CA SER A 508 17.05 15.46 -10.20
C SER A 508 15.71 15.14 -9.50
N THR A 509 14.62 15.01 -10.28
CA THR A 509 13.31 14.61 -9.75
C THR A 509 13.38 13.21 -9.17
N MET A 510 13.90 12.24 -9.93
CA MET A 510 14.04 10.85 -9.49
C MET A 510 14.93 10.71 -8.25
N PHE A 511 15.97 11.54 -8.12
CA PHE A 511 16.82 11.53 -6.94
C PHE A 511 16.08 12.08 -5.70
N THR A 512 15.25 13.10 -5.88
CA THR A 512 14.43 13.64 -4.78
C THR A 512 13.39 12.60 -4.33
N GLU A 513 12.76 11.91 -5.28
CA GLU A 513 11.86 10.79 -5.03
C GLU A 513 12.55 9.65 -4.28
N LEU A 514 13.77 9.27 -4.70
CA LEU A 514 14.60 8.28 -3.98
C LEU A 514 14.78 8.66 -2.51
N LEU A 515 15.14 9.92 -2.23
CA LEU A 515 15.33 10.37 -0.85
C LEU A 515 14.03 10.31 -0.04
N SER A 516 12.90 10.63 -0.67
CA SER A 516 11.58 10.52 -0.05
C SER A 516 11.18 9.06 0.22
N GLU A 517 11.41 8.16 -0.74
CA GLU A 517 11.14 6.73 -0.64
C GLU A 517 11.95 6.09 0.49
N VAL A 518 13.23 6.47 0.62
CA VAL A 518 14.09 6.06 1.72
C VAL A 518 13.52 6.50 3.07
N ARG A 519 13.15 7.78 3.24
CA ARG A 519 12.57 8.27 4.50
C ARG A 519 11.28 7.54 4.86
N GLN A 520 10.34 7.42 3.92
CA GLN A 520 9.07 6.73 4.13
C GLN A 520 9.26 5.27 4.54
N THR A 521 10.17 4.57 3.86
CA THR A 521 10.45 3.17 4.14
C THR A 521 11.10 2.99 5.51
N VAL A 522 12.03 3.86 5.90
CA VAL A 522 12.65 3.84 7.23
C VAL A 522 11.61 4.08 8.31
N ILE A 523 10.80 5.14 8.19
CA ILE A 523 9.76 5.47 9.18
C ILE A 523 8.76 4.32 9.33
N SER A 524 8.24 3.79 8.21
CA SER A 524 7.28 2.68 8.22
C SER A 524 7.86 1.41 8.88
N LYS A 525 9.09 1.03 8.54
CA LYS A 525 9.72 -0.19 9.09
C LYS A 525 10.13 -0.04 10.55
N MET A 526 10.54 1.15 10.97
CA MET A 526 11.00 1.40 12.33
C MET A 526 9.91 1.11 13.37
N TYR A 527 8.71 1.66 13.18
CA TYR A 527 7.59 1.50 14.11
C TYR A 527 6.92 0.11 14.05
N ARG A 528 7.22 -0.67 13.00
CA ARG A 528 6.74 -2.06 12.85
C ARG A 528 7.73 -3.10 13.34
N TYR A 529 8.94 -2.70 13.71
CA TYR A 529 9.93 -3.63 14.22
C TYR A 529 9.46 -4.19 15.58
N ARG A 530 9.34 -5.51 15.67
CA ARG A 530 8.95 -6.23 16.89
C ARG A 530 10.10 -7.16 17.30
N PRO A 531 10.53 -7.13 18.58
CA PRO A 531 11.45 -8.15 19.07
C PRO A 531 10.74 -9.51 19.06
N SER A 532 11.50 -10.59 18.87
CA SER A 532 10.93 -11.93 18.97
C SER A 532 10.58 -12.22 20.43
N LEU A 533 9.28 -12.29 20.75
CA LEU A 533 8.78 -12.64 22.08
C LEU A 533 8.63 -14.17 22.22
N PRO A 534 8.92 -14.75 23.40
CA PRO A 534 8.52 -16.12 23.73
C PRO A 534 6.99 -16.32 23.66
N ALA A 535 6.54 -17.53 23.34
CA ALA A 535 5.12 -17.84 23.08
C ALA A 535 4.16 -17.57 24.25
N GLU A 536 4.68 -17.54 25.49
CA GLU A 536 3.91 -17.43 26.74
C GLU A 536 3.23 -16.06 26.94
N TYR A 537 3.66 -15.03 26.21
CA TYR A 537 3.13 -13.66 26.33
C TYR A 537 1.90 -13.36 25.45
N THR A 538 1.32 -14.38 24.80
CA THR A 538 0.12 -14.23 23.97
C THR A 538 -1.16 -14.37 24.81
N THR A 539 -1.37 -13.48 25.77
CA THR A 539 -2.61 -13.47 26.58
C THR A 539 -3.70 -12.66 25.87
N GLY A 540 -4.77 -13.33 25.42
CA GLY A 540 -5.90 -12.70 24.73
C GLY A 540 -7.11 -12.47 25.65
N LEU A 541 -7.79 -11.34 25.47
CA LEU A 541 -9.10 -11.04 26.05
C LEU A 541 -10.14 -12.10 25.64
N ARG A 542 -11.08 -12.40 26.54
CA ARG A 542 -12.19 -13.33 26.28
C ARG A 542 -13.33 -12.56 25.59
N SER A 543 -13.52 -12.79 24.29
CA SER A 543 -14.76 -12.40 23.61
C SER A 543 -15.84 -13.46 23.85
N ALA A 544 -17.07 -13.01 24.13
CA ALA A 544 -18.23 -13.88 24.34
C ALA A 544 -18.72 -14.46 23.00
N ALA A 545 -17.97 -15.42 22.43
CA ALA A 545 -18.35 -16.07 21.18
C ALA A 545 -19.63 -16.90 21.35
N ARG A 546 -20.74 -16.47 20.73
CA ARG A 546 -21.92 -17.32 20.48
C ARG A 546 -21.77 -17.97 19.11
N ALA A 547 -21.98 -19.28 19.04
CA ALA A 547 -22.23 -19.96 17.76
C ALA A 547 -23.52 -19.38 17.15
N GLN A 548 -23.40 -18.59 16.08
CA GLN A 548 -24.58 -18.16 15.32
C GLN A 548 -25.17 -19.34 14.53
N PRO A 549 -26.50 -19.40 14.33
CA PRO A 549 -27.13 -20.41 13.50
C PRO A 549 -26.71 -20.23 12.03
N GLU A 550 -26.56 -21.35 11.31
CA GLU A 550 -26.35 -21.38 9.87
C GLU A 550 -27.30 -20.42 9.14
N LEU A 551 -26.72 -19.41 8.47
CA LEU A 551 -27.37 -18.82 7.31
C LEU A 551 -27.49 -19.93 6.27
N ALA A 552 -28.69 -20.50 6.19
CA ALA A 552 -29.07 -21.47 5.18
C ALA A 552 -28.71 -20.91 3.80
N LEU A 553 -27.69 -21.49 3.19
CA LEU A 553 -27.47 -21.45 1.75
C LEU A 553 -28.72 -22.05 1.10
N VAL A 554 -29.67 -21.19 0.74
CA VAL A 554 -30.77 -21.56 -0.14
C VAL A 554 -30.16 -21.93 -1.48
N GLY A 555 -30.07 -23.23 -1.72
CA GLY A 555 -29.63 -23.80 -2.98
C GLY A 555 -30.63 -23.50 -4.09
N ALA A 556 -30.13 -22.98 -5.20
CA ALA A 556 -30.74 -23.15 -6.51
C ALA A 556 -29.65 -23.14 -7.59
N GLY A 557 -29.55 -24.25 -8.34
CA GLY A 557 -28.96 -24.27 -9.67
C GLY A 557 -27.60 -24.97 -9.78
N GLY A 558 -27.64 -26.30 -10.02
CA GLY A 558 -26.47 -27.12 -10.24
C GLY A 558 -25.58 -26.65 -11.41
N SER A 559 -24.28 -26.74 -11.20
CA SER A 559 -23.29 -26.83 -12.27
C SER A 559 -22.45 -28.08 -12.05
N ARG A 560 -22.50 -28.95 -13.06
CA ARG A 560 -21.73 -30.19 -13.16
C ARG A 560 -20.24 -29.88 -12.96
N VAL A 561 -19.66 -30.47 -11.93
CA VAL A 561 -18.20 -30.56 -11.78
C VAL A 561 -17.69 -31.58 -12.80
N ASN A 562 -17.00 -31.09 -13.82
CA ASN A 562 -16.18 -31.93 -14.71
C ASN A 562 -15.00 -32.47 -13.90
N ASN A 563 -15.01 -33.76 -13.59
CA ASN A 563 -13.82 -34.46 -13.12
C ASN A 563 -12.76 -34.52 -14.23
N PRO A 564 -11.48 -34.21 -13.96
CA PRO A 564 -10.40 -34.49 -14.90
C PRO A 564 -10.13 -36.02 -14.96
N PRO A 565 -9.83 -36.59 -16.15
CA PRO A 565 -9.69 -38.03 -16.28
C PRO A 565 -8.40 -38.54 -15.64
N ALA A 566 -8.53 -39.61 -14.86
CA ALA A 566 -7.44 -40.35 -14.25
C ALA A 566 -6.51 -40.95 -15.31
N LYS A 567 -5.20 -40.67 -15.17
CA LYS A 567 -4.13 -41.28 -15.98
C LYS A 567 -4.04 -42.78 -15.68
N SER A 568 -4.47 -43.61 -16.62
CA SER A 568 -4.22 -45.07 -16.59
C SER A 568 -2.81 -45.38 -17.06
N LYS A 569 -2.05 -46.12 -16.24
CA LYS A 569 -0.72 -46.66 -16.55
C LYS A 569 -0.87 -47.76 -17.61
N LYS A 570 -0.51 -47.48 -18.88
CA LYS A 570 -0.28 -48.52 -19.89
C LYS A 570 1.16 -49.03 -19.80
N LYS A 571 1.32 -50.29 -19.37
CA LYS A 571 2.52 -51.11 -19.55
C LYS A 571 2.77 -51.31 -21.05
N ARG A 572 3.94 -50.87 -21.54
CA ARG A 572 4.43 -51.18 -22.90
C ARG A 572 5.21 -52.49 -22.85
N LYS A 573 4.69 -53.53 -23.50
CA LYS A 573 5.44 -54.77 -23.83
C LYS A 573 6.31 -54.51 -25.06
N ARG A 574 7.53 -55.07 -25.03
CA ARG A 574 8.48 -55.18 -26.14
C ARG A 574 7.88 -56.00 -27.29
N HIS A 575 7.98 -55.51 -28.52
CA HIS A 575 8.83 -56.03 -29.59
C HIS A 575 8.86 -55.04 -30.75
#